data_AF-A0A9D2YUR9-F1
#
_entry.id   AF-A0A9D2YUR9-F1
#
_cell.length_a   1.000
_cell.length_b   1.000
_cell.length_c   1.000
_cell.angle_alpha   90.00
_cell.angle_beta   90.00
_cell.angle_gamma   90.00
#
_symmetry.space_group_name_H-M   'P 1'
#
loop_
_entity.id
_entity.type
_entity.pdbx_description
1 polymer ?
#
loop_
_entity_poly.entity_id
_entity_poly.type
_entity_poly.pdbx_seq_one_letter_code
_entity_poly.pdbx_strand_id
1 'polypeptide(L)'
;MKGSDLEGRFASLLCLAFKDCTGLESAIKMLTVVAPFLKRKRVGQIFSPSFLLLQQLLREDLENCKCLFKSQLNQTKSYLIRSMAHTSGALKWAKMLREHIQTPWDKLKLLFDMPVTGVEMESEHSMCMEMLSLLDQYEEDIYSEWCKGLEQDCLINLSQPLISRSSSSGLISVNFNPKVTDTVSQKKLFWSVYFLFTV
;
A
#
# COMPACT_ATOMS: atom_id res chain seq x y z
N MET A 1 31.35 -23.65 32.48
CA MET A 1 29.96 -23.26 32.16
C MET A 1 29.38 -24.35 31.25
N LYS A 2 28.29 -25.03 31.65
CA LYS A 2 27.65 -26.05 30.78
C LYS A 2 27.01 -25.34 29.58
N GLY A 3 27.11 -25.90 28.36
CA GLY A 3 26.57 -25.28 27.14
C GLY A 3 25.07 -24.93 27.21
N SER A 4 24.32 -25.64 28.06
CA SER A 4 22.90 -25.39 28.31
C SER A 4 22.64 -24.07 29.08
N ASP A 5 23.54 -23.63 29.97
CA ASP A 5 23.41 -22.36 30.68
C ASP A 5 23.63 -21.16 29.74
N LEU A 6 24.57 -21.30 28.80
CA LEU A 6 24.83 -20.30 27.75
C LEU A 6 23.63 -20.06 26.85
N GLU A 7 22.97 -21.12 26.38
CA GLU A 7 21.77 -20.98 25.53
C GLU A 7 20.63 -20.30 26.27
N GLY A 8 20.47 -20.58 27.57
CA GLY A 8 19.49 -19.89 28.41
C GLY A 8 19.74 -18.39 28.49
N ARG A 9 20.97 -17.99 28.82
CA ARG A 9 21.35 -16.57 28.91
C ARG A 9 21.23 -15.86 27.56
N PHE A 10 21.65 -16.51 26.48
CA PHE A 10 21.51 -15.98 25.13
C PHE A 10 20.04 -15.74 24.77
N ALA A 11 19.16 -16.72 25.02
CA ALA A 11 17.74 -16.56 24.75
C ALA A 11 17.10 -15.44 25.58
N SER A 12 17.46 -15.31 26.86
CA SER A 12 16.99 -14.19 27.69
C SER A 12 17.43 -12.83 27.16
N LEU A 13 18.66 -12.73 26.65
CA LEU A 13 19.17 -11.51 26.02
C LEU A 13 18.42 -11.19 24.73
N LEU A 14 18.07 -12.20 23.92
CA LEU A 14 17.22 -12.00 22.74
C LEU A 14 15.83 -11.48 23.12
N CYS A 15 15.21 -12.02 24.17
CA CYS A 15 13.91 -11.52 24.63
C CYS A 15 13.98 -10.06 25.08
N LEU A 16 15.07 -9.66 25.76
CA LEU A 16 15.27 -8.27 26.16
C LEU A 16 15.45 -7.36 24.94
N ALA A 17 16.34 -7.72 24.02
CA ALA A 17 16.55 -6.97 22.79
C ALA A 17 15.29 -6.84 21.93
N PHE A 18 14.43 -7.87 21.93
CA PHE A 18 13.16 -7.83 21.22
C PHE A 18 12.16 -6.87 21.87
N LYS A 19 12.12 -6.81 23.21
CA LYS A 19 11.29 -5.85 23.96
C LYS A 19 11.74 -4.40 23.76
N ASP A 20 13.02 -4.18 23.51
CA ASP A 20 13.57 -2.84 23.23
C ASP A 20 13.30 -2.36 21.79
N CYS A 21 12.67 -3.19 20.95
CA CYS A 21 12.30 -2.79 19.59
C CYS A 21 11.16 -1.77 19.62
N THR A 22 11.40 -0.60 19.04
CA THR A 22 10.45 0.54 19.04
C THR A 22 9.33 0.45 18.00
N GLY A 23 9.27 -0.61 17.20
CA GLY A 23 8.26 -0.76 16.14
C GLY A 23 8.37 -2.08 15.39
N LEU A 24 7.39 -2.32 14.51
CA LEU A 24 7.28 -3.56 13.74
C LEU A 24 8.51 -3.81 12.86
N GLU A 25 9.03 -2.78 12.19
CA GLU A 25 10.19 -2.94 11.30
C GLU A 25 11.46 -3.36 12.06
N SER A 26 11.74 -2.74 13.21
CA SER A 26 12.91 -3.09 14.02
C SER A 26 12.78 -4.49 14.62
N ALA A 27 11.58 -4.85 15.07
CA ALA A 27 11.27 -6.20 15.54
C ALA A 27 11.49 -7.27 14.45
N ILE A 28 11.01 -7.04 13.22
CA ILE A 28 11.21 -7.98 12.09
C ILE A 28 12.68 -8.07 11.68
N LYS A 29 13.42 -6.96 11.67
CA LYS A 29 14.87 -6.97 11.39
C LYS A 29 15.62 -7.79 12.44
N MET A 30 15.30 -7.60 13.72
CA MET A 30 15.87 -8.39 14.81
C MET A 30 15.55 -9.88 14.62
N LEU A 31 14.28 -10.23 14.35
CA LEU A 31 13.84 -11.59 14.07
C LEU A 31 14.59 -12.22 12.90
N THR A 32 14.83 -11.45 11.84
CA THR A 32 15.59 -11.93 10.68
C THR A 32 17.01 -12.36 11.06
N VAL A 33 17.67 -11.62 11.95
CA VAL A 33 19.01 -11.96 12.46
C VAL A 33 18.96 -13.18 13.37
N VAL A 34 17.93 -13.29 14.22
CA VAL A 34 17.87 -14.32 15.26
C VAL A 34 17.17 -15.62 14.84
N ALA A 35 16.46 -15.62 13.70
CA ALA A 35 15.67 -16.75 13.21
C ALA A 35 16.43 -18.09 13.17
N PRO A 36 17.71 -18.16 12.72
CA PRO A 36 18.46 -19.42 12.75
C PRO A 36 18.62 -20.01 14.16
N PHE A 37 18.66 -19.17 15.20
CA PHE A 37 18.81 -19.59 16.59
C PHE A 37 17.49 -20.03 17.21
N LEU A 38 16.36 -19.48 16.76
CA LEU A 38 15.02 -19.86 17.24
C LEU A 38 14.68 -21.32 16.90
N LYS A 39 15.32 -21.89 15.86
CA LYS A 39 15.23 -23.33 15.53
C LYS A 39 15.76 -24.24 16.63
N ARG A 40 16.58 -23.73 17.56
CA ARG A 40 17.08 -24.49 18.72
C ARG A 40 15.99 -24.55 19.79
N LYS A 41 15.59 -25.76 20.17
CA LYS A 41 14.45 -26.03 21.08
C LYS A 41 14.44 -25.16 22.35
N ARG A 42 15.56 -25.06 23.06
CA ARG A 42 15.64 -24.28 24.31
C ARG A 42 15.50 -22.78 24.07
N VAL A 43 16.12 -22.25 23.02
CA VAL A 43 16.06 -20.83 22.67
C VAL A 43 14.64 -20.47 22.24
N GLY A 44 14.03 -21.27 21.35
CA GLY A 44 12.65 -21.08 20.90
C GLY A 44 11.64 -21.11 22.05
N GLN A 45 11.79 -22.02 23.03
CA GLN A 45 10.92 -22.08 24.22
C GLN A 45 11.00 -20.82 25.08
N ILE A 46 12.20 -20.29 25.32
CA ILE A 46 12.40 -19.07 26.12
C ILE A 46 11.93 -17.83 25.34
N PHE A 47 12.08 -17.83 24.02
CA PHE A 47 11.68 -16.73 23.15
C PHE A 47 10.18 -16.70 22.83
N SER A 48 9.48 -17.84 22.94
CA SER A 48 8.07 -17.98 22.58
C SER A 48 7.14 -16.85 23.10
N PRO A 49 7.27 -16.34 24.34
CA PRO A 49 6.44 -15.24 24.82
C PRO A 49 6.60 -13.93 24.02
N SER A 50 7.75 -13.72 23.37
CA SER A 50 8.02 -12.54 22.53
C SER A 50 7.15 -12.51 21.26
N PHE A 51 6.58 -13.64 20.83
CA PHE A 51 5.64 -13.65 19.70
C PHE A 51 4.35 -12.90 19.99
N LEU A 52 3.91 -12.87 21.25
CA LEU A 52 2.76 -12.05 21.65
C LEU A 52 3.03 -10.55 21.44
N LEU A 53 4.25 -10.10 21.74
CA LEU A 53 4.66 -8.72 21.47
C LEU A 53 4.72 -8.43 19.96
N LEU A 54 5.20 -9.39 19.16
CA LEU A 54 5.20 -9.27 17.70
C LEU A 54 3.79 -9.09 17.15
N GLN A 55 2.82 -9.89 17.61
CA GLN A 55 1.41 -9.76 17.22
C GLN A 55 0.85 -8.40 17.61
N GLN A 56 1.15 -7.91 18.80
CA GLN A 56 0.72 -6.58 19.26
C GLN A 56 1.27 -5.47 18.35
N LEU A 57 2.56 -5.49 18.04
CA LEU A 57 3.19 -4.53 17.13
C LEU A 57 2.56 -4.58 15.74
N LEU A 58 2.27 -5.77 15.22
CA LEU A 58 1.62 -5.93 13.91
C LEU A 58 0.18 -5.39 13.92
N ARG A 59 -0.57 -5.67 14.98
CA ARG A 59 -1.95 -5.18 15.13
C ARG A 59 -2.01 -3.66 15.23
N GLU A 60 -1.11 -3.06 16.01
CA GLU A 60 -1.01 -1.62 16.15
C GLU A 60 -0.67 -0.96 14.80
N ASP A 61 0.29 -1.53 14.07
CA ASP A 61 0.66 -1.06 12.73
C ASP A 61 -0.50 -1.13 11.72
N LEU A 62 -1.26 -2.22 11.74
CA LEU A 62 -2.44 -2.40 10.88
C LEU A 62 -3.58 -1.43 11.25
N GLU A 63 -3.82 -1.16 12.53
CA GLU A 63 -4.82 -0.18 12.94
C GLU A 63 -4.41 1.24 12.54
N ASN A 64 -3.11 1.57 12.61
CA ASN A 64 -2.58 2.81 12.08
C ASN A 64 -2.81 2.92 10.57
N CYS A 65 -2.55 1.85 9.81
CA CYS A 65 -2.87 1.79 8.38
C CYS A 65 -4.36 2.02 8.11
N LYS A 66 -5.24 1.42 8.92
CA LYS A 66 -6.69 1.60 8.83
C LYS A 66 -7.11 3.05 9.10
N CYS A 67 -6.47 3.72 10.05
CA CYS A 67 -6.69 5.13 10.35
C CYS A 67 -6.23 6.04 9.19
N LEU A 68 -5.06 5.77 8.61
CA LEU A 68 -4.56 6.47 7.43
C LEU A 68 -5.52 6.32 6.24
N PHE A 69 -6.03 5.11 6.01
CA PHE A 69 -7.02 4.85 4.96
C PHE A 69 -8.32 5.62 5.17
N LYS A 70 -8.88 5.62 6.39
CA LYS A 70 -10.07 6.42 6.72
C LYS A 70 -9.84 7.91 6.48
N SER A 71 -8.67 8.43 6.87
CA SER A 71 -8.28 9.83 6.64
C SER A 71 -8.23 10.15 5.15
N GLN A 72 -7.62 9.27 4.34
CA GLN A 72 -7.54 9.41 2.90
C GLN A 72 -8.93 9.45 2.24
N LEU A 73 -9.85 8.58 2.66
CA LEU A 73 -11.22 8.59 2.15
C LEU A 73 -11.95 9.90 2.47
N ASN A 74 -11.75 10.45 3.66
CA ASN A 74 -12.37 11.72 4.06
C ASN A 74 -11.81 12.90 3.26
N GLN A 75 -10.51 12.92 2.98
CA GLN A 75 -9.89 13.93 2.12
C GLN A 75 -10.40 13.82 0.68
N THR A 76 -10.47 12.60 0.14
CA THR A 76 -10.93 12.35 -1.24
C THR A 76 -12.36 12.83 -1.46
N LYS A 77 -13.25 12.70 -0.45
CA LYS A 77 -14.63 13.21 -0.51
C LYS A 77 -14.71 14.75 -0.58
N SER A 78 -13.70 15.47 -0.11
CA SER A 78 -13.70 16.93 -0.02
C SER A 78 -13.19 17.62 -1.29
N TYR A 79 -12.43 16.93 -2.15
CA TYR A 79 -11.83 17.54 -3.34
C TYR A 79 -12.65 17.20 -4.59
N LEU A 80 -13.47 18.15 -5.04
CA LEU A 80 -14.22 18.08 -6.30
C LEU A 80 -13.33 18.22 -7.56
N ILE A 81 -12.02 18.46 -7.41
CA ILE A 81 -11.13 18.78 -8.52
C ILE A 81 -10.51 17.51 -9.11
N ARG A 82 -11.15 17.03 -10.17
CA ARG A 82 -10.79 15.85 -10.96
C ARG A 82 -9.61 16.15 -11.88
N SER A 83 -8.39 16.07 -11.34
CA SER A 83 -7.17 16.20 -12.12
C SER A 83 -6.38 14.89 -12.15
N MET A 84 -5.63 14.69 -13.22
CA MET A 84 -4.69 13.57 -13.33
C MET A 84 -3.68 13.50 -12.18
N ALA A 85 -3.21 14.65 -11.69
CA ALA A 85 -2.29 14.71 -10.56
C ALA A 85 -2.93 14.13 -9.29
N HIS A 86 -4.23 14.38 -9.09
CA HIS A 86 -4.99 13.82 -7.97
C HIS A 86 -5.15 12.29 -8.09
N THR A 87 -5.62 11.78 -9.25
CA THR A 87 -5.82 10.33 -9.46
C THR A 87 -4.49 9.57 -9.34
N SER A 88 -3.43 10.03 -10.00
CA SER A 88 -2.12 9.37 -9.92
C SER A 88 -1.51 9.43 -8.51
N GLY A 89 -1.71 10.54 -7.78
CA GLY A 89 -1.31 10.66 -6.38
C GLY A 89 -2.05 9.68 -5.48
N ALA A 90 -3.37 9.55 -5.65
CA ALA A 90 -4.22 8.61 -4.91
C ALA A 90 -3.79 7.15 -5.15
N LEU A 91 -3.58 6.75 -6.41
CA LEU A 91 -3.12 5.40 -6.75
C LEU A 91 -1.71 5.13 -6.22
N LYS A 92 -0.80 6.11 -6.30
CA LYS A 92 0.54 5.97 -5.72
C LYS A 92 0.49 5.81 -4.20
N TRP A 93 -0.36 6.57 -3.52
CA TRP A 93 -0.56 6.45 -2.08
C TRP A 93 -1.11 5.06 -1.71
N ALA A 94 -2.10 4.55 -2.45
CA ALA A 94 -2.65 3.22 -2.22
C ALA A 94 -1.57 2.13 -2.38
N LYS A 95 -0.76 2.23 -3.43
CA LYS A 95 0.39 1.35 -3.65
C LYS A 95 1.39 1.40 -2.48
N MET A 96 1.73 2.58 -2.00
CA MET A 96 2.65 2.72 -0.86
C MET A 96 2.10 2.09 0.41
N LEU A 97 0.80 2.26 0.70
CA LEU A 97 0.17 1.64 1.87
C LEU A 97 0.09 0.11 1.71
N ARG A 98 -0.18 -0.38 0.49
CA ARG A 98 -0.15 -1.81 0.17
C ARG A 98 1.24 -2.40 0.42
N GLU A 99 2.29 -1.77 -0.09
CA GLU A 99 3.68 -2.20 0.12
C GLU A 99 4.05 -2.21 1.61
N HIS A 100 3.59 -1.21 2.36
CA HIS A 100 3.79 -1.11 3.81
C HIS A 100 3.19 -2.30 4.57
N ILE A 101 2.01 -2.78 4.15
CA ILE A 101 1.32 -3.93 4.77
C ILE A 101 1.93 -5.26 4.31
N GLN A 102 2.15 -5.43 3.00
CA GLN A 102 2.59 -6.71 2.42
C GLN A 102 4.04 -7.04 2.77
N THR A 103 4.95 -6.06 2.72
CA THR A 103 6.38 -6.28 2.96
C THR A 103 6.68 -6.96 4.31
N PRO A 104 6.19 -6.45 5.45
CA PRO A 104 6.40 -7.12 6.74
C PRO A 104 5.69 -8.47 6.80
N TRP A 105 4.48 -8.59 6.25
CA TRP A 105 3.73 -9.85 6.24
C TRP A 105 4.44 -10.96 5.47
N ASP A 106 4.99 -10.64 4.29
CA ASP A 106 5.73 -11.60 3.46
C ASP A 106 7.04 -12.04 4.12
N LYS A 107 7.77 -11.11 4.77
CA LYS A 107 8.95 -11.45 5.57
C LYS A 107 8.61 -12.40 6.72
N LEU A 108 7.51 -12.16 7.43
CA LEU A 108 7.07 -13.02 8.52
C LEU A 108 6.71 -14.43 8.04
N LYS A 109 5.99 -14.54 6.92
CA LYS A 109 5.69 -15.84 6.29
C LYS A 109 6.97 -16.62 5.96
N LEU A 110 7.98 -15.96 5.40
CA LEU A 110 9.27 -16.58 5.10
C LEU A 110 10.07 -16.98 6.34
N LEU A 111 10.06 -16.17 7.40
CA LEU A 111 10.86 -16.43 8.61
C LEU A 111 10.34 -17.60 9.44
N PHE A 112 9.01 -17.77 9.49
CA PHE A 112 8.37 -18.78 10.33
C PHE A 112 7.89 -19.99 9.55
N ASP A 113 8.13 -20.04 8.25
CA ASP A 113 7.64 -21.09 7.35
C ASP A 113 6.12 -21.32 7.55
N MET A 114 5.41 -20.22 7.82
CA MET A 114 4.03 -20.27 8.31
C MET A 114 3.14 -20.75 7.18
N PRO A 115 2.36 -21.84 7.37
CA PRO A 115 1.22 -22.04 6.52
C PRO A 115 0.29 -20.82 6.71
N VAL A 116 -0.24 -20.30 5.62
CA VAL A 116 -1.18 -19.16 5.61
C VAL A 116 -2.39 -19.38 6.54
N THR A 117 -2.61 -20.62 6.98
CA THR A 117 -3.67 -21.11 7.88
C THR A 117 -3.18 -21.46 9.30
N GLY A 118 -2.00 -20.97 9.72
CA GLY A 118 -1.47 -21.21 11.06
C GLY A 118 -2.25 -20.47 12.15
N VAL A 119 -2.76 -21.21 13.15
CA VAL A 119 -3.63 -20.72 14.23
C VAL A 119 -3.01 -19.55 15.04
N GLU A 120 -1.68 -19.42 15.08
CA GLU A 120 -1.02 -18.39 15.88
C GLU A 120 -1.15 -16.97 15.33
N MET A 121 -1.38 -16.72 14.04
CA MET A 121 -1.49 -15.34 13.50
C MET A 121 -2.67 -15.16 12.54
N GLU A 122 -3.69 -16.00 12.67
CA GLU A 122 -4.86 -15.99 11.79
C GLU A 122 -5.62 -14.65 11.85
N SER A 123 -5.71 -14.05 13.04
CA SER A 123 -6.42 -12.78 13.21
C SER A 123 -5.70 -11.62 12.52
N GLU A 124 -4.37 -11.56 12.66
CA GLU A 124 -3.51 -10.57 12.03
C GLU A 124 -3.47 -10.76 10.51
N HIS A 125 -3.43 -12.02 10.06
CA HIS A 125 -3.56 -12.35 8.64
C HIS A 125 -4.88 -11.83 8.07
N SER A 126 -6.00 -12.09 8.75
CA SER A 126 -7.32 -11.63 8.33
C SER A 126 -7.38 -10.10 8.23
N MET A 127 -6.81 -9.38 9.22
CA MET A 127 -6.70 -7.92 9.18
C MET A 127 -5.86 -7.42 7.99
N CYS A 128 -4.74 -8.06 7.67
CA CYS A 128 -3.95 -7.75 6.48
C CYS A 128 -4.79 -7.91 5.21
N MET A 129 -5.47 -9.05 5.06
CA MET A 129 -6.27 -9.36 3.86
C MET A 129 -7.48 -8.43 3.72
N GLU A 130 -8.15 -8.08 4.83
CA GLU A 130 -9.22 -7.07 4.84
C GLU A 130 -8.70 -5.73 4.30
N MET A 131 -7.56 -5.25 4.82
CA MET A 131 -6.96 -3.99 4.38
C MET A 131 -6.55 -4.01 2.91
N LEU A 132 -6.00 -5.12 2.40
CA LEU A 132 -5.64 -5.27 1.00
C LEU A 132 -6.87 -5.24 0.08
N SER A 133 -7.95 -5.91 0.48
CA SER A 133 -9.22 -5.88 -0.24
C SER A 133 -9.83 -4.47 -0.29
N LEU A 134 -9.75 -3.71 0.82
CA LEU A 134 -10.18 -2.31 0.84
C LEU A 134 -9.35 -1.43 -0.10
N LEU A 135 -8.04 -1.70 -0.23
CA LEU A 135 -7.17 -1.01 -1.17
C LEU A 135 -7.49 -1.37 -2.62
N ASP A 136 -7.78 -2.63 -2.91
CA ASP A 136 -8.21 -3.07 -4.25
C ASP A 136 -9.48 -2.33 -4.67
N GLN A 137 -10.49 -2.27 -3.79
CA GLN A 137 -11.73 -1.55 -4.06
C GLN A 137 -11.48 -0.04 -4.25
N TYR A 138 -10.62 0.57 -3.43
CA TYR A 138 -10.27 1.98 -3.55
C TYR A 138 -9.60 2.30 -4.89
N GLU A 139 -8.66 1.47 -5.33
CA GLU A 139 -7.97 1.64 -6.62
C GLU A 139 -8.96 1.52 -7.79
N GLU A 140 -9.85 0.54 -7.75
CA GLU A 140 -10.90 0.35 -8.77
C GLU A 140 -11.86 1.54 -8.81
N ASP A 141 -12.32 2.03 -7.65
CA ASP A 141 -13.21 3.18 -7.57
C ASP A 141 -12.56 4.45 -8.14
N ILE A 142 -11.31 4.72 -7.76
CA ILE A 142 -10.54 5.88 -8.25
C ILE A 142 -10.31 5.78 -9.76
N TYR A 143 -9.98 4.60 -10.26
CA TYR A 143 -9.74 4.37 -11.68
C TYR A 143 -11.02 4.52 -12.50
N SER A 144 -12.11 3.85 -12.07
CA SER A 144 -13.42 3.91 -12.72
C SER A 144 -13.96 5.34 -12.78
N GLU A 145 -13.84 6.09 -11.68
CA GLU A 145 -14.33 7.46 -11.62
C GLU A 145 -13.53 8.42 -12.52
N TRP A 146 -12.22 8.19 -12.63
CA TRP A 146 -11.39 8.93 -13.58
C TRP A 146 -11.76 8.62 -15.03
N CYS A 147 -11.94 7.34 -15.39
CA CYS A 147 -12.36 6.92 -16.73
C CYS A 147 -13.67 7.59 -17.17
N LYS A 148 -14.69 7.62 -16.30
CA LYS A 148 -15.96 8.32 -16.57
C LYS A 148 -15.78 9.80 -16.87
N GLY A 149 -14.88 10.47 -16.14
CA GLY A 149 -14.55 11.88 -16.37
C GLY A 149 -13.92 12.11 -17.75
N LEU A 150 -12.98 11.22 -18.14
CA LEU A 150 -12.36 11.28 -19.46
C LEU A 150 -13.36 11.06 -20.59
N GLU A 151 -14.30 10.14 -20.45
CA GLU A 151 -15.30 9.85 -21.48
C GLU A 151 -16.22 11.05 -21.73
N GLN A 152 -16.71 11.70 -20.67
CA GLN A 152 -17.52 12.91 -20.77
C GLN A 152 -16.74 14.06 -21.44
N ASP A 153 -15.51 14.32 -21.00
CA ASP A 153 -14.69 15.39 -21.57
C ASP A 153 -14.27 15.08 -23.02
N CYS A 154 -14.00 13.82 -23.36
CA CYS A 154 -13.67 13.42 -24.74
C CYS A 154 -14.88 13.58 -25.67
N LEU A 155 -16.06 13.08 -25.30
CA LEU A 155 -17.25 13.09 -26.15
C LEU A 155 -17.74 14.52 -26.44
N ILE A 156 -17.73 15.38 -25.44
CA ILE A 156 -18.14 16.79 -25.61
C ILE A 156 -17.20 17.52 -26.57
N ASN A 157 -15.90 17.25 -26.49
CA ASN A 157 -14.94 17.97 -27.32
C ASN A 157 -14.77 17.37 -28.73
N LEU A 158 -14.88 16.05 -28.89
CA LEU A 158 -14.81 15.39 -30.20
C LEU A 158 -16.06 15.59 -31.04
N SER A 159 -17.20 15.92 -30.42
CA SER A 159 -18.44 16.25 -31.13
C SER A 159 -18.48 17.68 -31.69
N GLN A 160 -17.49 18.52 -31.36
CA GLN A 160 -17.40 19.86 -31.94
C GLN A 160 -16.58 19.86 -33.24
N PRO A 161 -16.98 20.67 -34.25
CA PRO A 161 -16.21 20.78 -35.49
C PRO A 161 -14.82 21.35 -35.22
N LEU A 162 -13.78 20.64 -35.69
CA LEU A 162 -12.36 21.02 -35.55
C LEU A 162 -12.04 22.37 -36.18
N ILE A 163 -12.79 22.76 -37.20
CA ILE A 163 -12.63 24.02 -37.92
C ILE A 163 -13.99 24.69 -37.93
N SER A 164 -14.09 25.85 -37.30
CA SER A 164 -15.30 26.68 -37.30
C SER A 164 -15.01 27.99 -38.01
N ARG A 165 -16.01 28.52 -38.73
CA ARG A 165 -15.90 29.82 -39.40
C ARG A 165 -16.81 30.80 -38.69
N SER A 166 -16.22 31.89 -38.21
CA SER A 166 -16.99 32.95 -37.56
C SER A 166 -17.84 33.68 -38.62
N SER A 167 -19.16 33.65 -38.45
CA SER A 167 -20.11 34.29 -39.36
C SER A 167 -20.04 35.82 -39.34
N SER A 168 -19.51 36.42 -38.27
CA SER A 168 -19.35 37.88 -38.13
C SER A 168 -18.01 38.40 -38.64
N SER A 169 -16.93 37.61 -38.59
CA SER A 169 -15.58 38.06 -38.98
C SER A 169 -15.02 37.36 -40.23
N GLY A 170 -15.67 36.29 -40.70
CA GLY A 170 -15.23 35.49 -41.85
C GLY A 170 -13.96 34.66 -41.61
N LEU A 171 -13.32 34.82 -40.44
CA LEU A 171 -12.10 34.13 -40.03
C LEU A 171 -12.35 32.66 -39.71
N ILE A 172 -11.36 31.84 -40.04
CA ILE A 172 -11.31 30.41 -39.74
C ILE A 172 -10.65 30.25 -38.37
N SER A 173 -11.37 29.71 -37.39
CA SER A 173 -10.82 29.32 -36.09
C SER A 173 -10.72 27.80 -36.01
N VAL A 174 -9.60 27.33 -35.46
CA VAL A 174 -9.40 25.90 -35.23
C VAL A 174 -9.77 25.59 -33.79
N ASN A 175 -10.73 24.69 -33.61
CA ASN A 175 -11.25 24.26 -32.31
C ASN A 175 -10.33 23.19 -31.70
N PHE A 176 -9.04 23.49 -31.56
CA PHE A 176 -8.16 22.72 -30.70
C PHE A 176 -8.46 23.10 -29.26
N ASN A 177 -9.49 22.48 -28.68
CA ASN A 177 -9.79 22.70 -27.28
C ASN A 177 -8.58 22.20 -26.45
N PRO A 178 -7.94 23.05 -25.64
CA PRO A 178 -6.80 22.67 -24.81
C PRO A 178 -7.11 21.45 -23.92
N LYS A 179 -8.38 21.23 -23.56
CA LYS A 179 -8.84 20.04 -22.83
C LYS A 179 -8.64 18.73 -23.61
N VAL A 180 -8.70 18.73 -24.94
CA VAL A 180 -8.48 17.52 -25.78
C VAL A 180 -7.00 17.19 -25.88
N THR A 181 -6.14 18.20 -26.07
CA THR A 181 -4.69 18.03 -26.04
C THR A 181 -4.19 17.62 -24.65
N ASP A 182 -4.82 18.16 -23.59
CA ASP A 182 -4.61 17.71 -22.22
C ASP A 182 -5.07 16.26 -22.06
N THR A 183 -6.23 15.86 -22.58
CA THR A 183 -6.70 14.46 -22.48
C THR A 183 -5.75 13.46 -23.16
N VAL A 184 -5.19 13.80 -24.32
CA VAL A 184 -4.19 12.95 -25.01
C VAL A 184 -2.87 12.89 -24.23
N SER A 185 -2.43 14.03 -23.68
CA SER A 185 -1.26 14.10 -22.81
C SER A 185 -1.49 13.35 -21.49
N GLN A 186 -2.71 13.37 -20.97
CA GLN A 186 -3.14 12.64 -19.78
C GLN A 186 -3.20 11.14 -20.04
N LYS A 187 -3.65 10.67 -21.21
CA LYS A 187 -3.52 9.24 -21.53
C LYS A 187 -2.04 8.83 -21.53
N LYS A 188 -1.16 9.61 -22.18
CA LYS A 188 0.28 9.31 -22.20
C LYS A 188 0.96 9.34 -20.83
N LEU A 189 0.67 10.34 -19.99
CA LEU A 189 1.27 10.44 -18.66
C LEU A 189 0.70 9.38 -17.71
N PHE A 190 -0.56 8.96 -17.86
CA PHE A 190 -1.15 7.88 -17.07
C PHE A 190 -0.49 6.57 -17.43
N TRP A 191 -0.38 6.24 -18.72
CA TRP A 191 0.36 5.05 -19.15
C TRP A 191 1.82 5.09 -18.72
N SER A 192 2.46 6.26 -18.72
CA SER A 192 3.85 6.40 -18.26
C SER A 192 3.99 6.19 -16.76
N VAL A 193 3.09 6.75 -15.94
CA VAL A 193 3.05 6.56 -14.49
C VAL A 193 2.68 5.11 -14.16
N TYR A 194 1.60 4.58 -14.73
CA TYR A 194 1.16 3.21 -14.52
C TYR A 194 2.25 2.21 -14.93
N PHE A 195 2.89 2.33 -16.10
CA PHE A 195 4.02 1.47 -16.48
C PHE A 195 5.26 1.63 -15.60
N LEU A 196 5.60 2.84 -15.14
CA LEU A 196 6.73 3.07 -14.22
C LEU A 196 6.47 2.51 -12.82
N PHE A 197 5.22 2.22 -12.46
CA PHE A 197 4.84 1.70 -11.15
C PHE A 197 4.28 0.27 -11.17
N THR A 198 4.15 -0.38 -12.34
CA THR A 198 3.69 -1.78 -12.45
C THR A 198 4.82 -2.77 -12.81
N VAL A 199 6.07 -2.30 -12.92
CA VAL A 199 7.28 -3.11 -13.10
C VAL A 199 8.22 -2.95 -11.91
#